data_AF-A0A1M6S065-F1
#
_entry.id   AF-A0A1M6S065-F1
#
_cell.length_a   1.000
_cell.length_b   1.000
_cell.length_c   1.000
_cell.angle_alpha   90.00
_cell.angle_beta   90.00
_cell.angle_gamma   90.00
#
_symmetry.space_group_name_H-M   'P 1'
#
loop_
_entity.id
_entity.type
_entity.pdbx_description
1 polymer ?
#
loop_
_entity_poly.entity_id
_entity_poly.type
_entity_poly.pdbx_seq_one_letter_code
_entity_poly.pdbx_strand_id
1 'polypeptide(L)'
;MIPISRRERTVPVTTGRGRRLLDRLRRRRPTGSLRDWLIRVDEFRDGDALVIKAEIPGIDPAKDVRITVADGILRIKAERRLESNRERAGYTRRELRYGSMMRALRLPENVAEDDISASYKHGILEIRVPVAPAPQPSEPVTIPVTAA
;
A
#
# COMPACT_ATOMS: atom_id res chain seq x y z
N MET A 1 -44.98 -60.05 8.99
CA MET A 1 -44.21 -60.26 7.74
C MET A 1 -43.02 -59.30 7.78
N ILE A 2 -41.83 -59.84 8.07
CA ILE A 2 -40.43 -59.40 7.92
C ILE A 2 -40.08 -57.88 7.95
N PRO A 3 -39.24 -57.40 8.90
CA PRO A 3 -38.69 -56.04 8.94
C PRO A 3 -37.37 -55.93 8.16
N ILE A 4 -37.07 -54.76 7.59
CA ILE A 4 -35.77 -54.49 6.95
C ILE A 4 -34.97 -53.52 7.82
N SER A 5 -34.00 -54.09 8.54
CA SER A 5 -32.90 -53.40 9.21
C SER A 5 -31.83 -52.98 8.20
N ARG A 6 -31.30 -51.75 8.29
CA ARG A 6 -29.92 -51.49 7.83
C ARG A 6 -29.24 -50.27 8.49
N ARG A 7 -28.53 -50.60 9.57
CA ARG A 7 -27.18 -50.15 10.00
C ARG A 7 -26.83 -48.66 9.92
N GLU A 8 -26.73 -48.07 11.11
CA GLU A 8 -25.75 -47.03 11.44
C GLU A 8 -24.33 -47.45 11.02
N ARG A 9 -23.55 -46.49 10.51
CA ARG A 9 -22.09 -46.63 10.41
C ARG A 9 -21.42 -45.43 11.04
N THR A 10 -20.74 -45.72 12.14
CA THR A 10 -19.81 -44.88 12.87
C THR A 10 -18.51 -44.65 12.07
N VAL A 11 -17.93 -43.47 12.30
CA VAL A 11 -16.70 -42.90 11.74
C VAL A 11 -15.42 -43.66 12.12
N PRO A 12 -14.33 -43.48 11.34
CA PRO A 12 -12.99 -43.46 11.89
C PRO A 12 -12.42 -42.04 11.91
N VAL A 13 -12.09 -41.56 13.11
CA VAL A 13 -11.12 -40.47 13.33
C VAL A 13 -9.73 -41.04 13.06
N THR A 14 -9.07 -40.56 12.00
CA THR A 14 -7.66 -40.89 11.76
C THR A 14 -6.78 -39.79 12.34
N THR A 15 -6.16 -40.10 13.47
CA THR A 15 -5.01 -39.40 14.01
C THR A 15 -3.82 -39.58 13.05
N GLY A 16 -3.42 -38.50 12.37
CA GLY A 16 -2.24 -38.43 11.52
C GLY A 16 -1.35 -37.26 11.91
N ARG A 17 -0.24 -37.55 12.58
CA ARG A 17 0.83 -36.60 12.91
C ARG A 17 1.46 -36.03 11.64
N GLY A 18 1.60 -34.70 11.59
CA GLY A 18 2.77 -34.04 11.02
C GLY A 18 2.67 -33.50 9.59
N ARG A 19 3.01 -32.21 9.50
CA ARG A 19 3.62 -31.50 8.35
C ARG A 19 2.70 -31.13 7.18
N ARG A 20 2.06 -29.97 7.29
CA ARG A 20 2.05 -28.86 6.29
C ARG A 20 1.76 -27.55 7.03
N LEU A 21 2.73 -26.97 7.74
CA LEU A 21 3.48 -25.79 7.25
C LEU A 21 2.78 -25.12 6.03
N LEU A 22 2.30 -23.88 6.23
CA LEU A 22 1.84 -22.90 5.23
C LEU A 22 0.35 -22.86 4.84
N ASP A 23 -0.58 -23.27 5.70
CA ASP A 23 -2.03 -23.12 5.44
C ASP A 23 -2.59 -21.69 5.65
N ARG A 24 -1.78 -20.64 5.51
CA ARG A 24 -2.24 -19.23 5.65
C ARG A 24 -1.60 -18.24 4.68
N LEU A 25 -1.11 -18.70 3.53
CA LEU A 25 -0.81 -17.81 2.41
C LEU A 25 -1.99 -17.83 1.42
N ARG A 26 -3.11 -17.25 1.85
CA ARG A 26 -4.14 -16.70 0.95
C ARG A 26 -3.54 -15.52 0.17
N ARG A 27 -2.51 -15.77 -0.64
CA ARG A 27 -2.07 -14.85 -1.69
C ARG A 27 -3.06 -14.98 -2.83
N ARG A 28 -4.20 -14.27 -2.72
CA ARG A 28 -4.93 -13.82 -3.90
C ARG A 28 -3.90 -13.14 -4.79
N ARG A 29 -3.49 -13.80 -5.88
CA ARG A 29 -2.69 -13.13 -6.90
C ARG A 29 -3.54 -12.00 -7.46
N PRO A 30 -3.06 -10.75 -7.45
CA PRO A 30 -3.80 -9.65 -8.05
C PRO A 30 -4.03 -9.93 -9.54
N THR A 31 -5.28 -10.03 -9.96
CA THR A 31 -5.70 -10.22 -11.37
C THR A 31 -5.72 -8.89 -12.16
N GLY A 32 -5.15 -7.82 -11.61
CA GLY A 32 -5.03 -6.50 -12.23
C GLY A 32 -3.57 -6.11 -12.45
N SER A 33 -3.33 -5.15 -13.34
CA SER A 33 -2.00 -4.56 -13.52
C SER A 33 -1.44 -4.10 -12.17
N LEU A 34 -0.14 -4.28 -11.92
CA LEU A 34 0.51 -3.72 -10.73
C LEU A 34 0.21 -2.22 -10.58
N ARG A 35 0.01 -1.50 -11.70
CA ARG A 35 -0.35 -0.06 -11.72
C ARG A 35 -1.73 0.25 -11.13
N ASP A 36 -2.67 -0.70 -11.12
CA ASP A 36 -4.02 -0.52 -10.57
C ASP A 36 -4.04 -0.67 -9.04
N TRP A 37 -2.97 -1.25 -8.48
CA TRP A 37 -2.77 -1.44 -7.03
C TRP A 37 -1.80 -0.43 -6.42
N LEU A 38 -1.34 0.55 -7.21
CA LEU A 38 -0.46 1.63 -6.77
C LEU A 38 -1.28 2.83 -6.32
N ILE A 39 -0.91 3.38 -5.16
CA ILE A 39 -1.37 4.70 -4.74
C ILE A 39 -0.81 5.73 -5.73
N ARG A 40 -1.69 6.57 -6.29
CA ARG A 40 -1.31 7.66 -7.20
C ARG A 40 -0.79 8.82 -6.36
N VAL A 41 0.27 9.44 -6.86
CA VAL A 41 1.00 10.48 -6.13
C VAL A 41 1.42 11.61 -7.05
N ASP A 42 1.28 12.84 -6.56
CA ASP A 42 1.94 14.03 -7.07
C ASP A 42 3.09 14.40 -6.13
N GLU A 43 4.19 14.87 -6.70
CA GLU A 43 5.39 15.28 -5.98
C GLU A 43 5.85 16.63 -6.53
N PHE A 44 6.02 17.62 -5.66
CA PHE A 44 6.46 18.97 -6.05
C PHE A 44 7.17 19.67 -4.89
N ARG A 45 7.95 20.71 -5.20
CA ARG A 45 8.54 21.60 -4.20
C ARG A 45 7.59 22.74 -3.85
N ASP A 46 7.56 23.08 -2.57
CA ASP A 46 6.83 24.21 -2.02
C ASP A 46 7.73 24.89 -0.96
N GLY A 47 8.45 25.93 -1.40
CA GLY A 47 9.52 26.54 -0.60
C GLY A 47 10.60 25.52 -0.21
N ASP A 48 10.87 25.43 1.09
CA ASP A 48 11.84 24.52 1.69
C ASP A 48 11.25 23.16 2.07
N ALA A 49 10.18 22.75 1.37
CA ALA A 49 9.57 21.44 1.55
C ALA A 49 9.39 20.70 0.22
N LEU A 50 9.67 19.40 0.24
CA LEU A 50 9.10 18.47 -0.72
C LEU A 50 7.70 18.09 -0.25
N VAL A 51 6.70 18.30 -1.10
CA VAL A 51 5.30 17.97 -0.82
C VAL A 51 4.90 16.78 -1.69
N ILE A 52 4.38 15.74 -1.03
CA ILE A 52 3.88 14.53 -1.67
C ILE A 52 2.38 14.45 -1.38
N LYS A 53 1.55 14.43 -2.41
CA LYS A 53 0.11 14.22 -2.30
C LYS A 53 -0.25 12.85 -2.82
N ALA A 54 -0.89 12.03 -1.98
CA ALA A 54 -1.29 10.68 -2.31
C ALA A 54 -2.80 10.54 -2.29
N GLU A 55 -3.38 10.07 -3.40
CA GLU A 55 -4.82 9.85 -3.53
C GLU A 55 -5.22 8.52 -2.89
N ILE A 56 -5.94 8.57 -1.77
CA ILE A 56 -6.37 7.40 -1.00
C ILE A 56 -7.79 7.63 -0.43
N PRO A 57 -8.84 7.62 -1.26
CA PRO A 57 -10.18 7.97 -0.82
C PRO A 57 -10.89 6.86 -0.03
N GLY A 58 -11.70 7.28 0.95
CA GLY A 58 -12.67 6.41 1.63
C GLY A 58 -12.04 5.40 2.59
N ILE A 59 -11.02 5.82 3.32
CA ILE A 59 -10.39 5.04 4.40
C ILE A 59 -10.29 5.88 5.68
N ASP A 60 -10.09 5.23 6.82
CA ASP A 60 -9.78 5.89 8.09
C ASP A 60 -8.24 6.04 8.20
N PRO A 61 -7.68 7.25 8.09
CA PRO A 61 -6.23 7.43 8.06
C PRO A 61 -5.54 6.96 9.34
N ALA A 62 -6.19 7.08 10.51
CA ALA A 62 -5.59 6.69 11.78
C ALA A 62 -5.46 5.18 11.95
N LYS A 63 -6.28 4.40 11.24
CA LYS A 63 -6.32 2.93 11.35
C LYS A 63 -5.74 2.21 10.14
N ASP A 64 -5.95 2.78 8.96
CA ASP A 64 -5.75 2.09 7.70
C ASP A 64 -4.57 2.66 6.88
N VAL A 65 -3.94 3.76 7.32
CA VAL A 65 -2.71 4.31 6.70
C VAL A 65 -1.53 4.11 7.63
N ARG A 66 -0.40 3.71 7.05
CA ARG A 66 0.90 3.71 7.72
C ARG A 66 1.95 4.35 6.81
N ILE A 67 2.66 5.33 7.36
CA ILE A 67 3.79 5.99 6.72
C ILE A 67 5.05 5.59 7.48
N THR A 68 6.10 5.23 6.77
CA THR A 68 7.40 4.90 7.36
C THR A 68 8.51 5.42 6.46
N VAL A 69 9.59 5.91 7.06
CA VAL A 69 10.85 6.18 6.36
C VAL A 69 11.87 5.16 6.83
N ALA A 70 12.63 4.61 5.88
CA ALA A 70 13.80 3.80 6.15
C ALA A 70 14.71 3.82 4.92
N ASP A 71 16.01 4.00 5.14
CA ASP A 71 17.04 4.04 4.10
C ASP A 71 16.77 5.10 3.02
N GLY A 72 16.27 6.28 3.43
CA GLY A 72 15.88 7.36 2.51
C GLY A 72 14.66 7.04 1.64
N ILE A 73 13.89 6.00 1.97
CA ILE A 73 12.68 5.61 1.24
C ILE A 73 11.45 5.82 2.11
N LEU A 74 10.59 6.75 1.70
CA LEU A 74 9.25 6.95 2.23
C LEU A 74 8.31 5.89 1.67
N ARG A 75 7.67 5.12 2.55
CA ARG A 75 6.68 4.12 2.20
C ARG A 75 5.32 4.53 2.74
N ILE A 76 4.35 4.60 1.84
CA ILE A 76 2.93 4.81 2.14
C ILE A 76 2.24 3.48 1.95
N LYS A 77 1.72 2.89 3.04
CA LYS A 77 0.90 1.69 3.00
C LYS A 77 -0.52 2.05 3.41
N ALA A 78 -1.50 1.59 2.63
CA ALA A 78 -2.90 1.82 2.91
C ALA A 78 -3.72 0.53 2.76
N GLU A 79 -4.81 0.38 3.50
CA GLU A 79 -5.73 -0.74 3.36
C GLU A 79 -7.18 -0.28 3.25
N ARG A 80 -7.81 -0.54 2.10
CA ARG A 80 -9.23 -0.25 1.92
C ARG A 80 -10.07 -1.49 2.21
N ARG A 81 -10.79 -1.49 3.33
CA ARG A 81 -11.59 -2.65 3.77
C ARG A 81 -12.93 -2.70 3.06
N LEU A 82 -13.42 -3.92 2.82
CA LEU A 82 -14.79 -4.16 2.40
C LEU A 82 -15.62 -4.50 3.63
N GLU A 83 -16.73 -3.80 3.86
CA GLU A 83 -17.67 -4.15 4.92
C GLU A 83 -18.30 -5.52 4.62
N SER A 84 -18.27 -6.44 5.60
CA SER A 84 -18.68 -7.84 5.41
C SER A 84 -20.13 -8.00 4.96
N ASN A 85 -21.03 -7.10 5.37
CA ASN A 85 -22.44 -7.13 4.95
C ASN A 85 -22.63 -6.76 3.46
N ARG A 86 -21.65 -6.11 2.85
CA ARG A 86 -21.68 -5.74 1.43
C ARG A 86 -21.19 -6.87 0.52
N GLU A 87 -20.59 -7.93 1.05
CA GLU A 87 -20.12 -9.06 0.21
C GLU A 87 -21.26 -9.81 -0.50
N ARG A 88 -22.48 -9.76 0.06
CA ARG A 88 -23.69 -10.37 -0.52
C ARG A 88 -24.57 -9.37 -1.28
N ALA A 89 -24.11 -8.14 -1.52
CA ALA A 89 -24.90 -7.13 -2.23
C ALA A 89 -25.02 -7.48 -3.73
N GLY A 90 -26.20 -7.26 -4.30
CA GLY A 90 -26.53 -7.50 -5.71
C GLY A 90 -25.85 -6.51 -6.67
N TYR A 91 -24.52 -6.53 -6.71
CA TYR A 91 -23.75 -5.65 -7.58
C TYR A 91 -23.94 -6.01 -9.06
N THR A 92 -24.38 -5.06 -9.87
CA THR A 92 -24.31 -5.17 -11.34
C THR A 92 -22.89 -4.91 -11.87
N ARG A 93 -22.09 -4.08 -11.17
CA ARG A 93 -20.70 -3.74 -11.53
C ARG A 93 -19.90 -3.34 -10.29
N ARG A 94 -18.61 -3.69 -10.26
CA ARG A 94 -17.66 -3.31 -9.19
C ARG A 94 -16.32 -2.86 -9.77
N GLU A 95 -16.05 -1.56 -9.69
CA GLU A 95 -14.78 -0.98 -10.16
C GLU A 95 -13.87 -0.55 -9.02
N LEU A 96 -14.45 -0.25 -7.85
CA LEU A 96 -13.71 0.08 -6.65
C LEU A 96 -12.83 -1.10 -6.22
N ARG A 97 -11.55 -0.80 -5.98
CA ARG A 97 -10.57 -1.76 -5.47
C ARG A 97 -10.57 -1.77 -3.94
N TYR A 98 -10.35 -2.95 -3.37
CA TYR A 98 -10.28 -3.21 -1.94
C TYR A 98 -9.04 -4.05 -1.63
N GLY A 99 -8.54 -3.95 -0.40
CA GLY A 99 -7.33 -4.60 0.08
C GLY A 99 -6.16 -3.64 0.26
N SER A 100 -4.97 -4.20 0.43
CA SER A 100 -3.75 -3.44 0.69
C SER A 100 -3.17 -2.82 -0.58
N MET A 101 -2.68 -1.59 -0.46
CA MET A 101 -2.00 -0.82 -1.49
C MET A 101 -0.72 -0.24 -0.88
N MET A 102 0.29 -0.01 -1.72
CA MET A 102 1.55 0.57 -1.28
C MET A 102 2.19 1.44 -2.36
N ARG A 103 2.85 2.51 -1.92
CA ARG A 103 3.75 3.32 -2.74
C ARG A 103 5.04 3.56 -1.98
N ALA A 104 6.16 3.50 -2.69
CA ALA A 104 7.48 3.83 -2.17
C ALA A 104 8.04 4.97 -3.02
N LEU A 105 8.58 5.99 -2.36
CA LEU A 105 9.20 7.18 -2.96
C LEU A 105 10.57 7.38 -2.34
N ARG A 106 11.55 7.74 -3.18
CA ARG A 106 12.88 8.09 -2.68
C ARG A 106 12.84 9.54 -2.22
N LEU A 107 13.27 9.76 -0.99
CA LEU A 107 13.41 11.10 -0.46
C LEU A 107 14.73 11.72 -0.92
N PRO A 108 14.82 13.06 -0.95
CA PRO A 108 16.09 13.76 -1.07
C PRO A 108 17.07 13.36 0.03
N GLU A 109 18.35 13.62 -0.19
CA GLU A 109 19.37 13.37 0.81
C GLU A 109 19.21 14.30 2.02
N ASN A 110 19.68 13.85 3.18
CA ASN A 110 19.73 14.64 4.42
C ASN A 110 18.38 15.17 4.93
N VAL A 111 17.30 14.42 4.70
CA VAL A 111 15.99 14.69 5.31
C VAL A 111 16.05 14.39 6.80
N ALA A 112 15.67 15.37 7.63
CA ALA A 112 15.39 15.15 9.05
C ALA A 112 14.04 14.42 9.20
N GLU A 113 14.09 13.11 9.40
CA GLU A 113 12.88 12.25 9.39
C GLU A 113 11.86 12.65 10.47
N ASP A 114 12.34 13.15 11.61
CA ASP A 114 11.50 13.59 12.74
C ASP A 114 10.66 14.84 12.43
N ASP A 115 11.05 15.63 11.42
CA ASP A 115 10.34 16.85 11.01
C ASP A 115 9.30 16.60 9.91
N ILE A 116 9.16 15.35 9.45
CA ILE A 116 8.17 14.99 8.44
C ILE A 116 6.77 15.07 9.06
N SER A 117 5.88 15.81 8.41
CA SER A 117 4.47 15.92 8.81
C SER A 117 3.54 15.33 7.77
N ALA A 118 2.39 14.84 8.22
CA ALA A 118 1.36 14.28 7.36
C ALA A 118 -0.02 14.78 7.77
N SER A 119 -0.86 15.08 6.80
CA SER A 119 -2.27 15.44 7.00
C SER A 119 -3.15 14.72 5.99
N TYR A 120 -4.40 14.44 6.36
CA TYR A 120 -5.34 13.77 5.48
C TYR A 120 -6.63 14.57 5.38
N LYS A 121 -7.00 14.96 4.16
CA LYS A 121 -8.19 15.78 3.91
C LYS A 121 -8.82 15.39 2.58
N HIS A 122 -10.14 15.18 2.59
CA HIS A 122 -10.94 14.88 1.39
C HIS A 122 -10.40 13.75 0.50
N GLY A 123 -9.86 12.69 1.11
CA GLY A 123 -9.33 11.56 0.34
C GLY A 123 -7.86 11.69 -0.06
N ILE A 124 -7.21 12.81 0.25
CA ILE A 124 -5.82 13.07 -0.09
C ILE A 124 -4.97 13.06 1.18
N LEU A 125 -3.93 12.23 1.18
CA LEU A 125 -2.86 12.26 2.16
C LEU A 125 -1.77 13.21 1.65
N GLU A 126 -1.55 14.33 2.34
CA GLU A 126 -0.45 15.25 2.07
C GLU A 126 0.68 14.98 3.08
N ILE A 127 1.87 14.72 2.58
CA ILE A 127 3.10 14.53 3.36
C ILE A 127 4.04 15.67 3.01
N ARG A 128 4.51 16.41 4.02
CA ARG A 128 5.47 17.49 3.86
C ARG A 128 6.79 17.06 4.48
N VAL A 129 7.82 17.06 3.65
CA VAL A 129 9.17 16.67 4.01
C VAL A 129 10.03 17.93 3.93
N PRO A 130 10.44 18.49 5.08
CA PRO A 130 11.37 19.61 5.09
C PRO A 130 12.67 19.21 4.39
N VAL A 131 13.16 20.10 3.53
CA VAL A 131 14.40 19.92 2.76
C VAL A 131 15.19 21.21 2.81
N ALA A 132 16.51 21.11 2.73
CA ALA A 132 17.33 22.30 2.59
C ALA A 132 16.89 23.11 1.35
N PRO A 133 17.01 24.46 1.40
CA PRO A 133 16.74 25.30 0.25
C PRO A 133 17.49 24.77 -0.97
N ALA A 134 16.81 24.72 -2.11
CA ALA A 134 17.49 24.36 -3.35
C ALA A 134 18.63 25.37 -3.57
N PRO A 135 19.86 24.91 -3.88
CA PRO A 135 20.93 25.84 -4.23
C PRO A 135 20.47 26.70 -5.39
N GLN A 136 20.80 28.00 -5.33
CA GLN A 136 20.53 28.89 -6.45
C GLN A 136 21.22 28.34 -7.71
N PRO A 137 20.57 28.42 -8.90
CA PRO A 137 21.20 27.98 -10.13
C PRO A 137 22.53 28.72 -10.31
N SER A 138 23.64 27.99 -10.31
CA SER A 138 24.93 28.58 -10.69
C SER A 138 24.91 28.90 -12.19
N GLU A 139 25.60 29.97 -12.59
CA GLU A 139 25.77 30.26 -14.01
C GLU A 139 26.39 29.06 -14.75
N PRO A 140 25.97 28.79 -15.99
CA PRO A 140 26.53 27.69 -16.77
C PRO A 140 28.03 27.89 -16.94
N VAL A 141 28.83 26.93 -16.47
CA VAL A 141 30.28 26.92 -16.67
C VAL A 141 30.58 26.23 -18.00
N THR A 142 31.20 26.96 -18.93
CA THR A 142 31.71 26.38 -20.19
C THR A 142 32.97 25.57 -19.89
N ILE A 143 32.93 24.26 -20.17
CA ILE A 143 34.10 23.38 -20.05
C ILE A 143 34.84 23.40 -21.40
N PRO A 144 36.11 23.83 -21.46
CA PRO A 144 36.88 23.81 -22.69
C PRO A 144 37.20 22.36 -23.11
N VAL A 145 37.05 22.05 -24.39
CA VAL A 145 37.45 20.76 -24.97
C VAL A 145 38.87 20.92 -25.55
N THR A 146 39.81 20.10 -25.09
CA THR A 146 41.19 20.07 -25.61
C THR A 146 41.37 18.86 -26.52
N ALA A 147 41.93 19.08 -27.72
CA ALA A 147 42.34 18.00 -28.62
C ALA A 147 43.70 17.43 -28.19
N ALA A 148 43.87 16.11 -28.34
CA ALA A 148 45.13 15.40 -28.11
C ALA A 148 46.14 15.63 -29.25
#